data_AF-A0A1A1YDG5-F1
#
_entry.id   AF-A0A1A1YDG5-F1
#
_cell.length_a   1.000
_cell.length_b   1.000
_cell.length_c   1.000
_cell.angle_alpha   90.00
_cell.angle_beta   90.00
_cell.angle_gamma   90.00
#
_symmetry.space_group_name_H-M   'P 1'
#
loop_
_entity.id
_entity.type
_entity.pdbx_description
1 polymer ?
#
loop_
_entity_poly.entity_id
_entity_poly.type
_entity_poly.pdbx_seq_one_letter_code
_entity_poly.pdbx_strand_id
1 'polypeptide(L)'
;MPSPTRKRVSDAVMQAIADAITTIENSADMPRTKRQIEAITGRSHDAVARAFVQDRTESSPYRLNSRFEQLTANLTRGDSLNEAAARSDRQTIAELRQTNRDLHNQLNQFATALFARHLDNQTEGPEFELVTRIRRGQRGE
;
A
#
# COMPACT_ATOMS: atom_id res chain seq x y z
N MET A 1 -22.59 12.79 -44.98
CA MET A 1 -22.02 14.07 -44.52
C MET A 1 -20.63 13.80 -43.95
N PRO A 2 -19.57 14.49 -44.40
CA PRO A 2 -18.27 14.37 -43.74
C PRO A 2 -18.38 14.93 -42.32
N SER A 3 -17.89 14.19 -41.33
CA SER A 3 -17.85 14.63 -39.93
C SER A 3 -17.04 15.92 -39.80
N PRO A 4 -17.41 16.85 -38.90
CA PRO A 4 -16.65 18.09 -38.71
C PRO A 4 -15.21 17.74 -38.35
N THR A 5 -14.26 18.15 -39.19
CA THR A 5 -12.82 18.06 -38.92
C THR A 5 -12.55 18.78 -37.61
N ARG A 6 -12.21 18.02 -36.55
CA ARG A 6 -11.88 18.59 -35.25
C ARG A 6 -10.75 19.61 -35.43
N LYS A 7 -10.89 20.77 -34.80
CA LYS A 7 -9.88 21.85 -34.88
C LYS A 7 -8.55 21.32 -34.35
N ARG A 8 -7.55 21.23 -35.24
CA ARG A 8 -6.20 20.81 -34.91
C ARG A 8 -5.56 21.75 -33.90
N VAL A 9 -4.74 21.17 -33.04
CA VAL A 9 -3.92 21.88 -32.07
C VAL A 9 -2.61 22.28 -32.77
N SER A 10 -2.07 23.45 -32.44
CA SER A 10 -0.83 23.92 -33.05
C SER A 10 0.38 23.18 -32.51
N ASP A 11 1.44 23.09 -33.31
CA ASP A 11 2.69 22.44 -32.92
C ASP A 11 3.31 23.08 -31.67
N ALA A 12 3.16 24.38 -31.49
CA ALA A 12 3.61 25.07 -30.27
C ALA A 12 2.90 24.56 -29.00
N VAL A 13 1.63 24.16 -29.10
CA VAL A 13 0.90 23.56 -27.98
C VAL A 13 1.32 22.10 -27.78
N MET A 14 1.53 21.36 -28.87
CA MET A 14 2.04 19.99 -28.80
C MET A 14 3.41 19.94 -28.12
N GLN A 15 4.32 20.84 -28.51
CA GLN A 15 5.64 20.99 -27.91
C GLN A 15 5.53 21.39 -26.42
N ALA A 16 4.71 22.38 -26.08
CA ALA A 16 4.56 22.80 -24.69
C ALA A 16 4.04 21.67 -23.78
N ILE A 17 3.14 20.82 -24.29
CA ILE A 17 2.66 19.64 -23.57
C ILE A 17 3.78 18.60 -23.44
N ALA A 18 4.56 18.37 -24.50
CA ALA A 18 5.71 17.47 -24.48
C ALA A 18 6.75 17.91 -23.44
N ASP A 19 7.01 19.22 -23.35
CA ASP A 19 7.94 19.81 -22.38
C ASP A 19 7.39 19.71 -20.95
N ALA A 20 6.10 19.94 -20.75
CA ALA A 20 5.46 19.77 -19.45
C ALA A 20 5.52 18.33 -18.94
N ILE A 21 5.38 17.33 -19.83
CA ILE A 21 5.58 15.92 -19.48
C ILE A 21 7.02 15.69 -19.00
N THR A 22 8.03 16.24 -19.70
CA THR A 22 9.44 16.16 -19.29
C THR A 22 9.67 16.81 -17.91
N THR A 23 9.02 17.94 -17.64
CA THR A 23 9.13 18.62 -16.34
C THR A 23 8.54 17.78 -15.20
N ILE A 24 7.40 17.14 -15.43
CA ILE A 24 6.79 16.21 -14.45
C ILE A 24 7.67 14.98 -14.26
N GLU A 25 8.27 14.46 -15.33
CA GLU A 25 9.19 13.32 -15.27
C GLU A 25 10.41 13.61 -14.38
N ASN A 26 10.97 14.81 -14.50
CA ASN A 26 12.12 15.26 -13.72
C ASN A 26 11.78 15.64 -12.26
N SER A 27 10.50 15.67 -11.88
CA SER A 27 10.07 16.02 -10.52
C SER A 27 9.42 14.82 -9.81
N ALA A 28 9.95 14.49 -8.63
CA ALA A 28 9.39 13.44 -7.79
C ALA A 28 8.07 13.86 -7.11
N ASP A 29 7.90 15.17 -6.85
CA ASP A 29 6.78 15.73 -6.10
C ASP A 29 5.57 16.09 -6.96
N MET A 30 5.75 16.21 -8.27
CA MET A 30 4.65 16.60 -9.16
C MET A 30 3.68 15.43 -9.40
N PRO A 31 2.36 15.69 -9.31
CA PRO A 31 1.35 14.70 -9.68
C PRO A 31 1.41 14.36 -11.16
N ARG A 32 1.30 13.07 -11.48
CA ARG A 32 1.38 12.52 -12.84
C ARG A 32 0.02 12.51 -13.50
N THR A 33 -0.59 13.69 -13.63
CA THR A 33 -1.95 13.86 -14.14
C THR A 33 -2.02 14.83 -15.32
N LYS A 34 -3.03 14.67 -16.18
CA LYS A 34 -3.31 15.63 -17.27
C LYS A 34 -3.66 17.02 -16.75
N ARG A 35 -4.26 17.10 -15.55
CA ARG A 35 -4.54 18.37 -14.86
C ARG A 35 -3.26 19.10 -14.45
N GLN A 36 -2.20 18.38 -14.10
CA GLN A 36 -0.90 18.98 -13.83
C GLN A 36 -0.26 19.56 -15.11
N ILE A 37 -0.43 18.87 -16.24
CA ILE A 37 0.01 19.38 -17.55
C ILE A 37 -0.72 20.69 -17.88
N GLU A 38 -2.03 20.78 -17.64
CA GLU A 38 -2.80 22.03 -17.80
C GLU A 38 -2.22 23.16 -16.93
N ALA A 39 -1.92 22.87 -15.66
CA ALA A 39 -1.36 23.84 -14.73
C ALA A 39 0.03 24.36 -15.16
N ILE A 40 0.92 23.47 -15.64
CA ILE A 40 2.27 23.84 -16.09
C ILE A 40 2.21 24.64 -17.40
N THR A 41 1.37 24.22 -18.34
CA THR A 41 1.31 24.83 -19.68
C THR A 41 0.43 26.07 -19.74
N GLY A 42 -0.42 26.31 -18.73
CA GLY A 42 -1.43 27.37 -18.74
C GLY A 42 -2.51 27.19 -19.82
N ARG A 43 -2.66 25.97 -20.36
CA ARG A 43 -3.60 25.65 -21.44
C ARG A 43 -4.91 25.10 -20.88
N SER A 44 -5.99 25.30 -21.61
CA SER A 44 -7.29 24.75 -21.25
C SER A 44 -7.29 23.23 -21.34
N HIS A 45 -8.14 22.60 -20.51
CA HIS A 45 -8.39 21.16 -20.55
C HIS A 45 -8.70 20.65 -21.97
N ASP A 46 -9.54 21.38 -22.71
CA ASP A 46 -9.91 21.03 -24.09
C ASP A 46 -8.70 21.04 -25.05
N ALA A 47 -7.79 22.01 -24.91
CA ALA A 47 -6.57 22.05 -25.73
C ALA A 47 -5.67 20.83 -25.45
N VAL A 48 -5.49 20.47 -24.18
CA VAL A 48 -4.71 19.29 -23.78
C VAL A 48 -5.39 18.00 -24.26
N ALA A 49 -6.70 17.86 -24.05
CA ALA A 49 -7.45 16.69 -24.50
C ALA A 49 -7.37 16.50 -26.03
N ARG A 50 -7.48 17.58 -26.80
CA ARG A 50 -7.34 17.54 -28.25
C ARG A 50 -5.92 17.18 -28.69
N ALA A 51 -4.89 17.66 -28.00
CA ALA A 51 -3.50 17.30 -28.31
C ALA A 51 -3.27 15.79 -28.15
N PHE A 52 -3.78 15.19 -27.06
CA PHE A 52 -3.71 13.74 -26.87
C PHE A 52 -4.51 12.96 -27.92
N VAL A 53 -5.70 13.45 -28.29
CA VAL A 53 -6.49 12.83 -29.37
C VAL A 53 -5.75 12.92 -30.70
N GLN A 54 -5.19 14.08 -31.03
CA GLN A 54 -4.46 14.33 -32.26
C GLN A 54 -3.23 13.43 -32.35
N ASP A 55 -2.44 13.33 -31.27
CA ASP A 55 -1.27 12.43 -31.17
C ASP A 55 -1.64 10.95 -31.34
N ARG A 56 -2.87 10.56 -30.98
CA ARG A 56 -3.36 9.18 -31.18
C ARG A 56 -3.80 8.93 -32.62
N THR A 57 -4.39 9.92 -33.27
CA THR A 57 -4.94 9.79 -34.63
C THR A 57 -3.93 10.08 -35.72
N GLU A 58 -2.95 10.92 -35.43
CA GLU A 58 -1.91 11.36 -36.34
C GLU A 58 -0.58 10.84 -35.79
N SER A 59 0.30 10.29 -36.64
CA SER A 59 1.65 9.90 -36.22
C SER A 59 2.47 11.15 -35.90
N SER A 60 2.28 11.66 -34.69
CA SER A 60 2.93 12.87 -34.21
C SER A 60 4.35 12.56 -33.71
N PRO A 61 5.34 13.42 -34.00
CA PRO A 61 6.72 13.23 -33.50
C PRO A 61 6.82 13.34 -31.98
N TYR A 62 5.83 13.98 -31.32
CA TYR A 62 5.86 14.26 -29.88
C TYR A 62 5.49 13.05 -29.01
N ARG A 63 4.76 12.08 -29.57
CA ARG A 63 4.36 10.82 -28.92
C ARG A 63 3.80 11.02 -27.51
N LEU A 64 2.90 11.98 -27.36
CA LEU A 64 2.36 12.43 -26.08
C LEU A 64 1.69 11.28 -25.29
N ASN A 65 0.92 10.43 -25.97
CA ASN A 65 0.23 9.32 -25.32
C ASN A 65 1.22 8.31 -24.74
N SER A 66 2.21 7.87 -25.53
CA SER A 66 3.18 6.88 -25.05
C SER A 66 4.05 7.45 -23.92
N ARG A 67 4.43 8.73 -23.99
CA ARG A 67 5.21 9.37 -22.93
C ARG A 67 4.39 9.49 -21.64
N PHE A 68 3.12 9.86 -21.74
CA PHE A 68 2.24 9.94 -20.57
C PHE A 68 1.90 8.57 -19.97
N GLU A 69 1.73 7.55 -20.80
CA GLU A 69 1.58 6.15 -20.36
C GLU A 69 2.82 5.66 -19.63
N GLN A 70 4.02 5.91 -20.16
CA GLN A 70 5.29 5.59 -19.47
C GLN A 70 5.41 6.30 -18.13
N LEU A 71 5.06 7.58 -18.09
CA LEU A 71 5.09 8.39 -16.88
C LEU A 71 4.13 7.85 -15.80
N THR A 72 3.00 7.24 -16.19
CA THR A 72 1.98 6.72 -15.28
C THR A 72 2.03 5.20 -15.06
N ALA A 73 2.85 4.46 -15.80
CA ALA A 73 2.84 2.99 -15.84
C ALA A 73 2.99 2.33 -14.46
N ASN A 74 3.77 2.93 -13.57
CA ASN A 74 4.03 2.41 -12.23
C ASN A 74 3.14 3.04 -11.14
N LEU A 75 2.13 3.84 -11.53
CA LEU A 75 1.27 4.55 -10.59
C LEU A 75 -0.20 4.21 -10.82
N THR A 76 -0.89 3.90 -9.72
CA THR A 76 -2.30 3.50 -9.77
C THR A 76 -3.27 4.70 -9.83
N ARG A 77 -2.84 5.92 -9.42
CA ARG A 77 -3.75 7.07 -9.25
C ARG A 77 -3.25 8.43 -9.76
N GLY A 78 -2.20 8.45 -10.59
CA GLY A 78 -1.61 9.72 -11.03
C GLY A 78 -1.00 10.53 -9.88
N ASP A 79 -0.63 9.85 -8.80
CA ASP A 79 0.05 10.44 -7.66
C ASP A 79 1.44 10.99 -8.06
N SER A 80 2.07 11.71 -7.15
CA SER A 80 3.52 11.92 -7.26
C SER A 80 4.28 10.63 -6.92
N LEU A 81 5.58 10.53 -7.26
CA LEU A 81 6.37 9.35 -6.87
C LEU A 81 6.46 9.25 -5.36
N ASN A 82 6.60 10.39 -4.68
CA ASN A 82 6.72 10.43 -3.23
C ASN A 82 5.42 10.01 -2.52
N GLU A 83 4.26 10.39 -3.05
CA GLU A 83 2.97 9.93 -2.53
C GLU A 83 2.75 8.43 -2.77
N ALA A 84 3.17 7.91 -3.94
CA ALA A 84 3.12 6.49 -4.23
C ALA A 84 4.03 5.69 -3.29
N ALA A 85 5.26 6.16 -3.07
CA ALA A 85 6.20 5.57 -2.12
C ALA A 85 5.65 5.59 -0.70
N ALA A 86 5.17 6.74 -0.21
CA ALA A 86 4.58 6.86 1.11
C ALA A 86 3.36 5.95 1.32
N ARG A 87 2.57 5.69 0.26
CA ARG A 87 1.46 4.73 0.33
C ARG A 87 1.97 3.30 0.42
N SER A 88 2.95 2.92 -0.39
CA SER A 88 3.60 1.61 -0.33
C SER A 88 4.16 1.38 1.08
N ASP A 89 4.86 2.36 1.64
CA ASP A 89 5.42 2.26 2.99
C ASP A 89 4.33 2.08 4.05
N ARG A 90 3.21 2.81 3.96
CA ARG A 90 2.07 2.62 4.86
C ARG A 90 1.47 1.23 4.77
N GLN A 91 1.39 0.65 3.57
CA GLN A 91 0.92 -0.73 3.37
C GLN A 91 1.87 -1.72 4.02
N THR A 92 3.18 -1.60 3.75
CA THR A 92 4.21 -2.45 4.36
C THR A 92 4.18 -2.36 5.89
N ILE A 93 4.05 -1.16 6.46
CA ILE A 93 3.95 -0.98 7.92
C ILE A 93 2.69 -1.66 8.47
N ALA A 94 1.56 -1.56 7.78
CA ALA A 94 0.33 -2.21 8.21
C ALA A 94 0.46 -3.74 8.19
N GLU A 95 1.07 -4.30 7.14
CA GLU A 95 1.36 -5.74 7.02
C GLU A 95 2.33 -6.23 8.11
N LEU A 96 3.41 -5.50 8.35
CA LEU A 96 4.37 -5.81 9.42
C LEU A 96 3.69 -5.75 10.80
N ARG A 97 2.84 -4.76 11.06
CA ARG A 97 2.06 -4.67 12.31
C ARG A 97 1.06 -5.80 12.47
N GLN A 98 0.48 -6.29 11.39
CA GLN A 98 -0.41 -7.44 11.42
C GLN A 98 0.38 -8.71 11.76
N THR A 99 1.47 -8.96 11.03
CA THR A 99 2.36 -10.09 11.27
C THR A 99 2.89 -10.12 12.71
N ASN A 100 3.29 -8.96 13.23
CA ASN A 100 3.77 -8.83 14.59
C ASN A 100 2.69 -9.20 15.62
N ARG A 101 1.44 -8.74 15.43
CA ARG A 101 0.30 -9.13 16.27
C ARG A 101 0.04 -10.64 16.22
N ASP A 102 0.08 -11.23 15.03
CA ASP A 102 -0.17 -12.65 14.84
C ASP A 102 0.89 -13.51 15.53
N LEU A 103 2.17 -13.12 15.45
CA LEU A 103 3.26 -13.78 16.17
C LEU A 103 3.11 -13.66 17.69
N HIS A 104 2.72 -12.50 18.21
CA HIS A 104 2.43 -12.34 19.64
C HIS A 104 1.27 -13.22 20.10
N ASN A 105 0.22 -13.33 19.29
CA ASN A 105 -0.92 -14.21 19.58
C ASN A 105 -0.49 -15.69 19.63
N GLN A 106 0.37 -16.13 18.70
CA GLN A 106 0.93 -17.48 18.71
C GLN A 106 1.76 -17.74 19.97
N LEU A 107 2.65 -16.81 20.34
CA LEU A 107 3.46 -16.93 21.55
C LEU A 107 2.59 -17.02 22.81
N ASN A 108 1.54 -16.22 22.90
CA ASN A 108 0.60 -16.28 24.02
C ASN A 108 -0.13 -17.63 24.08
N GLN A 109 -0.60 -18.15 22.95
CA GLN A 109 -1.24 -19.46 22.88
C GLN A 109 -0.29 -20.58 23.34
N PHE A 110 0.97 -20.57 22.88
CA PHE A 110 1.97 -21.54 23.33
C PHE A 110 2.27 -21.42 24.82
N ALA A 111 2.43 -20.20 25.34
CA ALA A 111 2.66 -19.96 26.75
C ALA A 111 1.49 -20.50 27.60
N THR A 112 0.25 -20.18 27.23
CA THR A 112 -0.94 -20.70 27.91
C THR A 112 -1.02 -22.21 27.88
N ALA A 113 -0.73 -22.84 26.73
CA ALA A 113 -0.72 -24.30 26.62
C ALA A 113 0.36 -24.96 27.50
N LEU A 114 1.55 -24.36 27.59
CA LEU A 114 2.61 -24.83 28.47
C LEU A 114 2.23 -24.68 29.95
N PHE A 115 1.61 -23.56 30.33
CA PHE A 115 1.13 -23.35 31.70
C PHE A 115 0.02 -24.33 32.07
N ALA A 116 -0.97 -24.53 31.20
CA ALA A 116 -2.05 -25.51 31.43
C ALA A 116 -1.48 -26.92 31.64
N ARG A 117 -0.59 -27.37 30.75
CA ARG A 117 0.09 -28.66 30.89
C ARG A 117 0.90 -28.78 32.18
N HIS A 118 1.55 -27.70 32.61
CA HIS A 118 2.31 -27.71 33.86
C HIS A 118 1.39 -27.87 35.08
N LEU A 119 0.23 -27.20 35.09
CA LEU A 119 -0.76 -27.33 36.16
C LEU A 119 -1.36 -28.74 36.21
N ASP A 120 -1.69 -29.33 35.05
CA ASP A 120 -2.19 -30.71 34.97
C ASP A 120 -1.16 -31.71 35.56
N ASN A 121 0.12 -31.57 35.19
CA ASN A 121 1.19 -32.40 35.74
C ASN A 121 1.42 -32.22 37.25
N GLN A 122 1.08 -31.06 37.84
CA GLN A 122 1.18 -30.84 39.28
C GLN A 122 0.00 -31.44 40.05
N THR A 123 -1.16 -31.59 39.41
CA THR A 123 -2.36 -32.17 40.04
C THR A 123 -2.30 -33.70 40.13
N GLU A 124 -1.44 -34.36 39.35
CA GLU A 124 -1.19 -35.80 39.40
C GLU A 124 -0.13 -36.23 40.44
N GLY A 125 0.34 -35.33 41.31
CA GLY A 125 1.23 -35.69 42.43
C GLY A 125 0.51 -36.60 43.45
N PRO A 126 1.15 -37.64 44.01
CA PRO A 126 0.47 -38.63 44.83
C PRO A 126 -0.14 -37.96 46.08
N GLU A 127 -1.44 -38.17 46.30
CA GLU A 127 -2.09 -37.85 47.56
C GLU A 127 -1.37 -38.60 48.68
N PHE A 128 -0.56 -37.90 49.47
CA PHE A 128 0.01 -38.48 50.69
C PHE A 128 -1.13 -38.67 51.68
N GLU A 129 -1.64 -39.90 51.76
CA GLU A 129 -2.59 -40.33 52.78
C GLU A 129 -1.94 -40.12 54.16
N LEU A 130 -2.34 -39.04 54.85
CA LEU A 130 -1.95 -38.75 56.23
C LEU A 130 -2.69 -39.72 57.16
N VAL A 131 -2.21 -40.97 57.22
CA VAL A 131 -2.64 -41.97 58.20
C VAL A 131 -2.12 -41.54 59.58
N THR A 132 -2.89 -40.69 60.27
CA THR A 132 -2.65 -40.35 61.67
C THR A 132 -3.12 -41.50 62.57
N ARG A 133 -2.20 -42.42 62.87
CA ARG A 133 -2.44 -43.51 63.83
C ARG A 133 -2.37 -42.96 65.26
N ILE A 134 -3.48 -42.45 65.79
CA ILE A 134 -3.58 -42.05 67.21
C ILE A 134 -3.59 -43.32 68.08
N ARG A 135 -2.42 -43.71 68.62
CA ARG A 135 -2.35 -44.67 69.73
C ARG A 135 -2.79 -43.96 71.02
N ARG A 136 -4.05 -44.17 71.42
CA ARG A 136 -4.51 -43.91 72.79
C ARG A 136 -3.71 -44.79 73.74
N GLY A 137 -2.83 -44.17 74.54
CA GLY A 137 -2.15 -44.83 75.65
C GLY A 137 -3.17 -45.29 76.69
N GLN A 138 -3.14 -46.58 77.02
CA GLN A 138 -3.90 -47.17 78.12
C GLN A 138 -3.44 -46.59 79.46
N ARG A 139 -4.44 -46.27 80.30
CA ARG A 139 -4.27 -46.06 81.75
C ARG A 139 -4.00 -47.41 82.44
N GLY A 140 -3.10 -47.41 83.41
CA GLY A 140 -2.96 -48.39 84.48
C GLY A 140 -1.67 -48.07 85.24
N GLU A 141 -1.60 -48.04 86.57
CA GLU A 141 -2.53 -48.21 87.69
C GLU A 141 -1.96 -47.35 88.84
#